data_AF-A0A940UKY9-F1
#
_entry.id   AF-A0A940UKY9-F1
#
_cell.length_a   1.000
_cell.length_b   1.000
_cell.length_c   1.000
_cell.angle_alpha   90.00
_cell.angle_beta   90.00
_cell.angle_gamma   90.00
#
_symmetry.space_group_name_H-M   'P 1'
#
loop_
_entity.id
_entity.type
_entity.pdbx_description
1 polymer ?
#
loop_
_entity_poly.entity_id
_entity_poly.type
_entity_poly.pdbx_seq_one_letter_code
_entity_poly.pdbx_strand_id
1 'polypeptide(L)' 'FITSRIILDATIPFEWKVKPTEIKLTESVMEKVKARWSEYGID' A
#
# COMPACT_ATOMS: atom_id res chain seq x y z
N PHE A 1 -5.88 -36.65 4.39
CA PHE A 1 -5.25 -36.00 5.55
C PHE A 1 -4.86 -34.60 5.15
N ILE A 2 -5.33 -33.57 5.85
CA ILE A 2 -4.84 -32.18 5.69
C ILE A 2 -3.87 -31.95 6.83
N THR A 3 -2.59 -31.81 6.50
CA THR A 3 -1.50 -31.81 7.47
C THR A 3 -1.15 -30.44 8.05
N SER A 4 -1.63 -29.32 7.48
CA SER A 4 -1.48 -27.97 8.08
C SER A 4 -2.46 -26.93 7.50
N ARG A 5 -2.80 -25.91 8.29
CA ARG A 5 -3.53 -24.69 7.87
C ARG A 5 -2.81 -23.48 8.45
N ILE A 6 -2.66 -22.42 7.65
CA ILE A 6 -2.07 -21.14 8.08
C ILE A 6 -3.10 -20.03 7.87
N ILE A 7 -3.18 -19.11 8.83
CA ILE A 7 -3.88 -17.84 8.71
C ILE A 7 -2.84 -16.73 8.85
N LEU A 8 -2.81 -15.82 7.88
CA LEU A 8 -1.96 -14.64 7.90
C LEU A 8 -2.86 -13.40 7.99
N ASP A 9 -2.75 -12.68 9.10
CA ASP A 9 -3.36 -11.36 9.24
C ASP A 9 -2.31 -10.29 8.96
N ALA A 10 -2.47 -9.60 7.84
CA ALA A 10 -1.60 -8.51 7.39
C ALA A 10 -2.28 -7.14 7.55
N THR A 11 -3.27 -7.03 8.43
CA THR A 11 -4.00 -5.79 8.69
C THR A 11 -3.38 -4.99 9.85
N ILE A 12 -3.65 -3.69 9.89
CA ILE A 12 -3.25 -2.85 11.04
C ILE A 12 -4.29 -3.04 12.14
N PRO A 13 -3.91 -3.49 13.34
CA PRO A 13 -4.86 -3.73 14.42
C PRO A 13 -5.59 -2.46 14.85
N PHE A 14 -6.89 -2.59 15.09
CA PHE A 14 -7.75 -1.45 15.42
C PHE A 14 -7.39 -0.80 16.76
N GLU A 15 -7.02 -1.60 17.77
CA GLU A 15 -6.74 -1.14 19.13
C GLU A 15 -5.42 -0.35 19.31
N TRP A 16 -4.57 -0.28 18.28
CA TRP A 16 -3.29 0.40 18.40
C TRP A 16 -3.48 1.90 18.63
N LYS A 17 -2.94 2.38 19.76
CA LYS A 17 -2.93 3.81 20.13
C LYS A 17 -2.11 4.66 19.16
N VAL A 18 -1.02 4.09 18.64
CA VAL A 18 -0.15 4.71 17.64
C VAL A 18 -0.16 3.81 16.41
N LYS A 19 -0.80 4.27 15.34
CA LYS A 19 -0.84 3.54 14.07
C LYS A 19 0.37 3.94 13.22
N PRO A 20 0.88 3.03 12.37
CA PRO A 20 1.89 3.38 11.39
C PRO A 20 1.42 4.56 10.54
N THR A 21 2.31 5.51 10.31
CA THR A 21 2.02 6.62 9.41
C THR A 21 1.99 6.08 7.98
N GLU A 22 0.88 6.34 7.29
CA GLU A 22 0.75 5.97 5.90
C GLU A 22 1.61 6.92 5.04
N ILE A 23 2.61 6.35 4.36
CA ILE A 23 3.46 7.12 3.46
C ILE A 23 2.75 7.20 2.11
N LYS A 24 2.01 8.28 1.89
CA LYS A 24 1.37 8.60 0.61
C LYS A 24 2.05 9.81 -0.02
N LEU A 25 2.15 9.77 -1.35
CA LEU A 25 2.44 10.97 -2.13
C LEU A 25 1.29 11.97 -1.97
N THR A 26 1.62 13.26 -1.97
CA THR A 26 0.60 14.29 -2.05
C THR A 26 -0.21 14.14 -3.34
N GLU A 27 -1.49 14.49 -3.28
CA GLU A 27 -2.40 14.34 -4.43
C GLU A 27 -1.86 15.04 -5.68
N SER A 28 -1.33 16.25 -5.50
CA SER A 28 -0.75 17.04 -6.59
C SER A 28 0.49 16.41 -7.25
N VAL A 29 1.29 15.65 -6.50
CA VAL A 29 2.44 14.92 -7.04
C VAL A 29 1.97 13.64 -7.73
N MET A 30 1.00 12.94 -7.14
CA MET A 30 0.42 11.73 -7.71
C MET A 30 -0.21 12.01 -9.09
N GLU A 31 -0.96 13.10 -9.22
CA GLU A 31 -1.56 13.51 -10.50
C GLU A 31 -0.51 13.83 -11.57
N LYS A 32 0.55 14.57 -11.20
CA LYS A 32 1.65 14.89 -12.12
C LYS A 32 2.38 13.64 -12.61
N VAL A 33 2.63 12.70 -11.72
CA VAL A 33 3.30 11.43 -12.06
C VAL A 33 2.42 10.57 -12.97
N LYS A 34 1.13 10.45 -12.65
CA LYS A 34 0.17 9.72 -13.49
C LYS A 34 0.02 10.34 -14.88
N ALA A 35 -0.05 11.66 -14.98
CA ALA A 35 -0.20 12.36 -16.27
C ALA A 35 0.99 12.14 -17.22
N ARG A 36 2.18 11.92 -16.65
CA ARG A 36 3.44 11.72 -17.39
C ARG A 36 3.93 10.27 -17.38
N TRP A 37 3.11 9.34 -16.91
CA TRP A 37 3.52 7.94 -16.77
C TRP A 37 3.99 7.34 -18.09
N SER A 38 3.29 7.66 -19.19
CA SER A 38 3.63 7.25 -20.55
C SER A 38 4.94 7.86 -21.07
N GLU A 39 5.33 9.05 -20.60
CA GLU A 39 6.57 9.72 -21.01
C GLU A 39 7.80 9.11 -20.34
N TYR A 40 7.62 8.46 -19.18
CA TYR A 40 8.72 7.86 -18.43
C TYR A 40 9.15 6.47 -18.95
N GLY A 41 8.41 5.90 -19.90
CA GLY A 41 8.74 4.58 -20.46
C GLY A 41 8.66 3.45 -19.42
N ILE A 42 7.85 3.64 -18.38
CA ILE A 42 7.55 2.62 -17.36
C ILE A 42 6.31 1.87 -17.83
N ASP A 43 6.48 1.02 -18.84
CA ASP A 43 5.50 0.05 -19.33
C ASP A 43 6.16 -1.34 -19.44
#